data_AF-A0A2K4DSP4-F1
#
_entry.id   AF-A0A2K4DSP4-F1
#
_cell.length_a   1.000
_cell.length_b   1.000
_cell.length_c   1.000
_cell.angle_alpha   90.00
_cell.angle_beta   90.00
_cell.angle_gamma   90.00
#
_symmetry.space_group_name_H-M   'P 1'
#
loop_
_entity.id
_entity.type
_entity.pdbx_description
1 polymer ?
#
loop_
_entity_poly.entity_id
_entity_poly.type
_entity_poly.pdbx_seq_one_letter_code
_entity_poly.pdbx_strand_id
1 'polypeptide(L)'
;MQDQYNDSQRTEIMRDSEQDARLMSMLIFLIGFFTSIIGPIIIWAIKRNDARLIDKAGKNYFNMLISYFIWNVVLVLCFIPVYFGFLFNNDALSIICVILLIILGIALFVLSILYFIFHIVACVKYFGGKEYVVPLSIRFFK
;
A
#
# COMPACT_ATOMS: atom_id res chain seq x y z
N MET A 1 -8.43 35.11 -32.48
CA MET A 1 -9.46 34.05 -32.47
C MET A 1 -8.82 32.67 -32.52
N GLN A 2 -7.95 32.38 -33.48
CA GLN A 2 -7.27 31.08 -33.61
C GLN A 2 -6.30 30.78 -32.44
N ASP A 3 -5.59 31.80 -31.92
CA ASP A 3 -4.73 31.64 -30.75
C ASP A 3 -5.51 31.35 -29.46
N GLN A 4 -6.67 31.99 -29.28
CA GLN A 4 -7.57 31.72 -28.14
C GLN A 4 -8.17 30.31 -28.23
N TYR A 5 -8.51 29.87 -29.44
CA TYR A 5 -8.98 28.50 -29.68
C TYR A 5 -7.89 27.47 -29.33
N ASN A 6 -6.67 27.65 -29.82
CA ASN A 6 -5.53 26.77 -29.49
C ASN A 6 -5.21 26.75 -28.00
N ASP A 7 -5.31 27.89 -27.30
CA ASP A 7 -5.07 27.97 -25.86
C ASP A 7 -6.15 27.24 -25.05
N SER A 8 -7.42 27.39 -25.43
CA SER A 8 -8.53 26.63 -24.83
C SER A 8 -8.37 25.11 -25.03
N GLN A 9 -8.01 24.69 -26.25
CA GLN A 9 -7.78 23.28 -26.57
C GLN A 9 -6.58 22.71 -25.80
N ARG A 10 -5.48 23.46 -25.68
CA ARG A 10 -4.31 23.05 -24.89
C ARG A 10 -4.67 22.90 -23.42
N THR A 11 -5.44 23.83 -22.88
CA THR A 11 -5.91 23.80 -21.49
C THR A 11 -6.79 22.58 -21.22
N GLU A 12 -7.66 22.22 -22.16
CA GLU A 12 -8.48 21.01 -22.07
C GLU A 12 -7.62 19.73 -22.08
N ILE A 13 -6.72 19.59 -23.04
CA ILE A 13 -5.80 18.43 -23.12
C ILE A 13 -4.98 18.27 -21.84
N MET A 14 -4.50 19.38 -21.26
CA MET A 14 -3.76 19.34 -20.00
C MET A 14 -4.63 18.87 -18.84
N ARG A 15 -5.86 19.39 -18.71
CA ARG A 15 -6.79 18.95 -17.66
C ARG A 15 -7.12 17.46 -17.77
N ASP A 16 -7.37 16.97 -18.97
CA ASP A 16 -7.68 15.56 -19.20
C ASP A 16 -6.47 14.67 -18.84
N SER A 17 -5.26 15.07 -19.24
CA SER A 17 -4.03 14.35 -18.89
C SER A 17 -3.77 14.29 -17.38
N GLU A 18 -4.06 15.38 -16.64
CA GLU A 18 -3.95 15.41 -15.19
C GLU A 18 -5.02 14.52 -14.53
N GLN A 19 -6.25 14.56 -15.03
CA GLN A 19 -7.34 13.74 -14.53
C GLN A 19 -7.03 12.25 -14.71
N ASP A 20 -6.56 11.86 -15.89
CA ASP A 20 -6.11 10.50 -16.18
C ASP A 20 -4.98 10.06 -15.24
N ALA A 21 -4.00 10.93 -15.00
CA ALA A 21 -2.91 10.62 -14.08
C ALA A 21 -3.41 10.38 -12.64
N ARG A 22 -4.36 11.19 -12.16
CA ARG A 22 -4.98 11.03 -10.83
C ARG A 22 -5.77 9.74 -10.74
N LEU A 23 -6.58 9.44 -11.76
CA LEU A 23 -7.39 8.22 -11.83
C LEU A 23 -6.51 6.97 -11.85
N MET A 24 -5.49 6.92 -12.71
CA MET A 24 -4.56 5.79 -12.78
C MET A 24 -3.80 5.60 -11.47
N SER A 25 -3.36 6.69 -10.85
CA SER A 25 -2.66 6.65 -9.56
C SER A 25 -3.54 6.12 -8.42
N MET A 26 -4.80 6.55 -8.35
CA MET A 26 -5.78 5.99 -7.40
C MET A 26 -6.05 4.51 -7.73
N LEU A 27 -6.20 4.17 -9.01
CA LEU A 27 -6.56 2.84 -9.47
C LEU A 27 -5.50 1.80 -9.09
N ILE A 28 -4.20 2.17 -9.12
CA ILE A 28 -3.10 1.34 -8.61
C ILE A 28 -3.40 0.85 -7.18
N PHE A 29 -3.82 1.74 -6.28
CA PHE A 29 -4.15 1.35 -4.90
C PHE A 29 -5.49 0.60 -4.82
N LEU A 30 -6.50 1.03 -5.58
CA LEU A 30 -7.84 0.42 -5.54
C LEU A 30 -7.82 -1.03 -6.05
N ILE A 31 -7.28 -1.26 -7.24
CA ILE A 31 -7.16 -2.61 -7.82
C ILE A 31 -6.10 -3.43 -7.08
N GLY A 32 -5.10 -2.76 -6.52
CA GLY A 32 -4.06 -3.38 -5.71
C GLY A 32 -4.59 -4.03 -4.45
N PHE A 33 -5.66 -3.51 -3.86
CA PHE A 33 -6.30 -4.17 -2.73
C PHE A 33 -6.80 -5.58 -3.09
N PHE A 34 -7.40 -5.77 -4.27
CA PHE A 34 -7.99 -7.05 -4.69
C PHE A 34 -7.01 -7.97 -5.42
N THR A 35 -6.07 -7.41 -6.19
CA THR A 35 -5.15 -8.19 -7.04
C THR A 35 -3.74 -8.30 -6.47
N SER A 36 -3.40 -7.49 -5.46
CA SER A 36 -2.10 -7.38 -4.77
C SER A 36 -0.89 -7.01 -5.64
N ILE A 37 -0.67 -7.64 -6.79
CA ILE A 37 0.52 -7.41 -7.61
C ILE A 37 0.14 -7.14 -9.07
N ILE A 38 -0.71 -7.98 -9.65
CA ILE A 38 -0.92 -8.03 -11.10
C ILE A 38 -1.57 -6.74 -11.64
N GLY A 39 -2.67 -6.28 -11.03
CA GLY A 39 -3.33 -5.04 -11.47
C GLY A 39 -2.41 -3.81 -11.36
N PRO A 40 -1.83 -3.53 -10.18
CA PRO A 40 -0.91 -2.41 -9.97
C PRO A 40 0.30 -2.44 -10.90
N ILE A 41 0.90 -3.61 -11.14
CA ILE A 41 2.11 -3.71 -11.95
C ILE A 41 1.81 -3.46 -13.42
N ILE A 42 0.67 -3.92 -13.94
CA ILE A 42 0.25 -3.66 -15.31
C ILE A 42 0.03 -2.16 -15.52
N ILE A 43 -0.74 -1.52 -14.63
CA ILE A 43 -1.00 -0.08 -14.73
C ILE A 43 0.32 0.70 -14.62
N TRP A 44 1.14 0.38 -13.62
CA TRP A 44 2.41 1.08 -13.42
C TRP A 44 3.37 0.87 -14.60
N ALA A 45 3.51 -0.35 -15.13
CA ALA A 45 4.41 -0.62 -16.25
C ALA A 45 4.00 0.16 -17.52
N ILE A 46 2.70 0.23 -17.82
CA ILE A 46 2.19 0.92 -19.01
C ILE A 46 2.25 2.44 -18.85
N LYS A 47 1.86 2.96 -17.68
CA LYS A 47 1.59 4.39 -17.47
C LYS A 47 2.67 5.16 -16.73
N ARG A 48 3.71 4.50 -16.20
CA ARG A 48 4.76 5.17 -15.39
C ARG A 48 5.48 6.32 -16.10
N ASN A 49 5.61 6.26 -17.42
CA ASN A 49 6.34 7.28 -18.18
C ASN A 49 5.46 8.46 -18.59
N ASP A 50 4.13 8.35 -18.44
CA ASP A 50 3.17 9.39 -18.85
C ASP A 50 3.14 10.54 -17.83
N ALA A 51 3.18 10.24 -16.53
CA ALA A 51 3.12 11.24 -15.48
C ALA A 51 3.89 10.84 -14.23
N ARG A 52 4.60 11.81 -13.64
CA ARG A 52 5.37 11.63 -12.39
C ARG A 52 4.51 11.12 -11.23
N LEU A 53 3.25 11.56 -11.16
CA LEU A 53 2.30 11.13 -10.13
C LEU A 53 2.08 9.61 -10.16
N ILE A 54 1.97 9.02 -11.36
CA ILE A 54 1.73 7.59 -11.57
C ILE A 54 2.98 6.78 -11.17
N ASP A 55 4.17 7.23 -11.56
CA ASP A 55 5.42 6.56 -11.14
C ASP A 55 5.57 6.56 -9.62
N LYS A 56 5.28 7.70 -8.97
CA LYS A 56 5.30 7.82 -7.50
C LYS A 56 4.21 6.96 -6.84
N ALA A 57 3.01 6.91 -7.39
CA ALA A 57 1.93 6.06 -6.89
C ALA A 57 2.31 4.58 -6.92
N GLY A 58 2.83 4.09 -8.05
CA GLY A 58 3.30 2.71 -8.18
C GLY A 58 4.43 2.38 -7.20
N LYS A 59 5.46 3.23 -7.11
CA LYS A 59 6.55 3.04 -6.14
C LYS A 59 6.07 3.00 -4.69
N ASN A 60 5.19 3.93 -4.30
CA ASN A 60 4.66 3.97 -2.94
C ASN A 60 3.74 2.78 -2.65
N TYR A 61 2.96 2.32 -3.63
CA TYR A 61 2.15 1.12 -3.52
C TYR A 61 3.02 -0.12 -3.28
N PHE A 62 4.05 -0.34 -4.10
CA PHE A 62 4.93 -1.50 -3.93
C PHE A 62 5.78 -1.43 -2.67
N ASN A 63 6.23 -0.22 -2.28
CA ASN A 63 6.89 -0.02 -0.98
C ASN A 63 5.96 -0.45 0.17
N MET A 64 4.69 -0.04 0.14
CA MET A 64 3.69 -0.48 1.13
C MET A 64 3.49 -1.99 1.09
N LEU A 65 3.21 -2.57 -0.07
CA LEU A 65 2.95 -4.00 -0.23
C LEU A 65 4.09 -4.86 0.34
N ILE A 66 5.32 -4.56 -0.05
CA ILE A 66 6.51 -5.31 0.38
C ILE A 66 6.73 -5.12 1.89
N SER A 67 6.56 -3.91 2.40
CA SER A 67 6.78 -3.64 3.83
C SER A 67 5.77 -4.36 4.70
N TYR A 68 4.49 -4.30 4.34
CA TYR A 68 3.44 -5.00 5.07
C TYR A 68 3.59 -6.52 4.98
N PHE A 69 4.07 -7.03 3.84
CA PHE A 69 4.44 -8.45 3.75
C PHE A 69 5.56 -8.80 4.73
N ILE A 70 6.64 -8.00 4.80
CA ILE A 70 7.73 -8.20 5.75
C ILE A 70 7.22 -8.16 7.21
N TRP A 71 6.41 -7.17 7.57
CA TRP A 71 5.84 -7.07 8.93
C TRP A 71 5.00 -8.30 9.30
N ASN A 72 4.20 -8.83 8.36
CA ASN A 72 3.45 -10.08 8.57
C ASN A 72 4.38 -11.28 8.77
N VAL A 73 5.42 -11.42 7.94
CA VAL A 73 6.42 -12.51 8.07
C VAL A 73 7.11 -12.43 9.43
N VAL A 74 7.55 -11.25 9.86
CA VAL A 74 8.18 -11.05 11.18
C VAL A 74 7.24 -11.48 12.31
N LEU A 75 5.98 -11.05 12.28
CA LEU A 75 5.00 -11.44 13.30
C LEU A 75 4.74 -12.95 13.30
N VAL A 76 4.63 -13.60 12.14
CA VAL A 76 4.47 -15.06 12.04
C VAL A 76 5.68 -15.80 12.58
N LEU A 77 6.91 -15.34 12.30
CA LEU A 77 8.13 -15.95 12.85
C LEU A 77 8.17 -15.87 14.38
N CYS A 78 7.60 -14.83 14.98
CA CYS A 78 7.49 -14.73 16.45
C CYS A 78 6.59 -15.81 17.08
N PHE A 79 5.71 -16.47 16.32
CA PHE A 79 4.92 -17.60 16.84
C PHE A 79 5.76 -18.86 17.07
N ILE A 80 6.87 -19.04 16.35
CA ILE A 80 7.73 -20.23 16.45
C ILE A 80 8.29 -20.41 17.88
N PRO A 81 8.97 -19.41 18.50
CA PRO A 81 9.45 -19.55 19.88
C PRO A 81 8.31 -19.69 20.89
N VAL A 82 7.16 -19.06 20.64
CA VAL A 82 5.97 -19.20 21.51
C VAL A 82 5.47 -20.64 21.48
N TYR A 83 5.37 -21.24 20.29
CA TYR A 83 5.00 -22.64 20.12
C TYR A 83 6.01 -23.59 20.79
N PHE A 84 7.31 -23.33 20.61
CA PHE A 84 8.35 -24.11 21.27
C PHE A 84 8.27 -24.02 22.80
N GLY A 85 7.88 -22.86 23.34
CA GLY A 85 7.60 -22.68 24.76
C GLY A 85 6.55 -23.64 25.32
N PHE A 86 5.49 -23.93 24.54
CA PHE A 86 4.47 -24.90 24.95
C PHE A 86 4.99 -26.34 25.06
N LEU A 87 6.05 -26.71 24.32
CA LEU A 87 6.58 -28.08 24.31
C LEU A 87 7.30 -28.45 25.62
N PHE A 88 7.69 -27.48 26.45
CA PHE A 88 8.36 -27.72 27.73
C PHE A 88 7.43 -28.21 28.85
N ASN A 89 6.11 -28.31 28.60
CA ASN A 89 5.12 -28.84 29.54
C ASN A 89 5.23 -28.25 30.97
N ASN A 90 5.47 -26.94 31.07
CA ASN A 90 5.55 -26.21 32.34
C ASN A 90 4.34 -25.28 32.48
N ASP A 91 3.62 -25.38 33.61
CA ASP A 91 2.36 -24.66 33.84
C ASP A 91 2.54 -23.14 33.80
N ALA A 92 3.58 -22.61 34.44
CA ALA A 92 3.84 -21.17 34.49
C ALA A 92 4.23 -20.62 33.10
N LEU A 93 5.06 -21.35 32.35
CA LEU A 93 5.47 -20.97 31.00
C LEU A 93 4.28 -20.97 30.03
N SER A 94 3.38 -21.95 30.17
CA SER A 94 2.19 -22.08 29.31
C SER A 94 1.29 -20.85 29.42
N ILE A 95 1.08 -20.31 30.63
CA ILE A 95 0.29 -19.09 30.85
C ILE A 95 0.93 -17.89 30.13
N ILE A 96 2.26 -17.73 30.24
CA ILE A 96 3.00 -16.66 29.57
C ILE A 96 2.87 -16.78 28.04
N CYS A 97 3.03 -17.99 27.49
CA CYS A 97 2.89 -18.25 26.07
C CYS A 97 1.48 -17.92 25.54
N VAL A 98 0.42 -18.19 26.31
CA VAL A 98 -0.96 -17.81 25.96
C VAL A 98 -1.11 -16.29 25.88
N ILE A 99 -0.57 -15.55 26.87
CA ILE A 99 -0.63 -14.08 26.85
C ILE A 99 0.10 -13.52 25.62
N LEU A 100 1.29 -14.03 25.31
CA LEU A 100 2.06 -13.63 24.13
C LEU A 100 1.32 -13.94 22.82
N LEU A 101 0.63 -15.09 22.75
CA LEU A 101 -0.17 -15.46 21.58
C LEU A 101 -1.32 -14.47 21.35
N ILE A 102 -2.02 -14.07 22.43
CA ILE A 102 -3.09 -13.06 22.35
C ILE A 102 -2.54 -11.72 21.86
N ILE A 103 -1.40 -11.28 22.40
CA ILE A 103 -0.75 -10.03 21.99
C ILE A 103 -0.35 -10.07 20.50
N LEU A 104 0.27 -11.16 20.04
CA LEU A 104 0.64 -11.34 18.63
C LEU A 104 -0.60 -11.37 17.71
N GLY A 105 -1.68 -12.02 18.15
CA GLY A 105 -2.95 -12.03 17.43
C GLY A 105 -3.56 -10.65 17.29
N ILE A 106 -3.58 -9.85 18.36
CA ILE A 106 -4.03 -8.46 18.32
C ILE A 106 -3.13 -7.62 17.40
N ALA A 107 -1.81 -7.81 17.46
CA ALA A 107 -0.87 -7.09 16.61
C ALA A 107 -1.12 -7.37 15.11
N LEU A 108 -1.36 -8.64 14.74
CA LEU A 108 -1.74 -9.01 13.38
C LEU A 108 -3.05 -8.35 12.96
N PHE A 109 -4.07 -8.39 13.81
CA PHE A 109 -5.37 -7.79 13.53
C PHE A 109 -5.27 -6.27 13.30
N VAL A 110 -4.52 -5.56 14.16
CA VAL A 110 -4.26 -4.13 14.02
C VAL A 110 -3.50 -3.84 12.71
N LEU A 111 -2.50 -4.65 12.38
CA LEU A 111 -1.73 -4.48 11.13
C LEU A 111 -2.62 -4.66 9.88
N SER A 112 -3.54 -5.63 9.89
CA SER A 112 -4.52 -5.82 8.81
C SER A 112 -5.47 -4.64 8.65
N ILE A 113 -5.96 -4.08 9.77
CA ILE A 113 -6.81 -2.87 9.74
C ILE A 113 -6.02 -1.68 9.18
N LEU A 114 -4.79 -1.47 9.62
CA LEU A 114 -3.94 -0.39 9.11
C LEU A 114 -3.68 -0.53 7.61
N TYR A 115 -3.39 -1.75 7.13
CA TYR A 115 -3.20 -2.04 5.71
C TYR A 115 -4.44 -1.63 4.89
N PHE A 116 -5.63 -1.99 5.37
CA PHE A 116 -6.89 -1.61 4.73
C PHE A 116 -7.12 -0.09 4.73
N ILE A 117 -6.98 0.56 5.89
CA ILE A 117 -7.17 2.02 6.03
C ILE A 117 -6.23 2.76 5.08
N PHE A 118 -4.96 2.36 5.00
CA PHE A 118 -3.99 3.05 4.15
C PHE A 118 -4.24 2.86 2.65
N HIS A 119 -4.85 1.75 2.22
CA HIS A 119 -5.35 1.64 0.84
C HIS A 119 -6.39 2.72 0.54
N ILE A 120 -7.37 2.88 1.42
CA ILE A 120 -8.44 3.88 1.25
C ILE A 120 -7.87 5.31 1.27
N VAL A 121 -7.00 5.62 2.24
CA VAL A 121 -6.38 6.95 2.34
C VAL A 121 -5.51 7.26 1.11
N ALA A 122 -4.77 6.27 0.60
CA ALA A 122 -3.98 6.43 -0.61
C ALA A 122 -4.87 6.72 -1.82
N CYS A 123 -5.95 5.95 -2.01
CA CYS A 123 -6.92 6.18 -3.07
C CYS A 123 -7.46 7.63 -3.04
N VAL A 124 -7.91 8.09 -1.88
CA VAL A 124 -8.46 9.45 -1.72
C VAL A 124 -7.40 10.53 -2.01
N LYS A 125 -6.16 10.35 -1.54
CA LYS A 125 -5.09 11.34 -1.77
C LYS A 125 -4.67 11.42 -3.24
N TYR A 126 -4.52 10.27 -3.91
CA TYR A 126 -4.13 10.23 -5.31
C TYR A 126 -5.25 10.70 -6.25
N PHE A 127 -6.52 10.47 -5.89
CA PHE A 127 -7.65 11.08 -6.60
C PHE A 127 -7.59 12.61 -6.55
N GLY A 128 -7.17 13.17 -5.40
CA GLY A 128 -6.90 14.60 -5.24
C GLY A 128 -5.58 15.09 -5.86
N GLY A 129 -4.82 14.24 -6.56
CA GLY A 129 -3.53 14.58 -7.17
C GLY A 129 -2.38 14.79 -6.20
N LYS A 130 -2.52 14.36 -4.93
CA LYS A 130 -1.50 14.50 -3.90
C LYS A 130 -0.71 13.21 -3.75
N GLU A 131 0.61 13.31 -3.81
CA GLU A 131 1.50 12.20 -3.47
C GLU A 131 1.30 11.78 -2.01
N TYR A 132 1.26 10.47 -1.77
CA TYR A 132 1.10 9.92 -0.43
C TYR A 132 2.11 8.83 -0.16
N VAL A 133 2.97 9.06 0.84
CA VAL A 133 3.84 8.03 1.39
C VAL A 133 3.08 7.32 2.50
N VAL A 134 2.89 6.03 2.33
CA VAL A 134 2.13 5.23 3.28
C VAL A 134 2.94 5.01 4.57
N PRO A 135 2.37 5.24 5.76
CA PRO A 135 3.04 4.94 7.02
C PRO A 135 3.39 3.45 7.13
N LEU A 136 4.41 3.12 7.91
CA LEU A 136 4.95 1.75 8.04
C LEU A 136 5.47 1.13 6.72
N SER A 137 5.57 1.92 5.65
CA SER A 137 6.25 1.52 4.42
C SER A 137 7.74 1.91 4.46
N ILE A 138 8.59 0.93 4.22
CA ILE A 138 10.01 1.05 3.98
C ILE A 138 10.19 1.46 2.50
N ARG A 139 11.02 2.48 2.26
CA ARG A 139 11.22 3.05 0.93
C ARG A 139 12.29 2.27 0.17
N PHE A 140 11.91 1.18 -0.49
CA PHE A 140 12.77 0.43 -1.40
C PHE A 140 12.99 1.18 -2.71
N PHE A 141 11.91 1.72 -3.27
CA PHE A 141 11.93 2.52 -4.49
C PHE A 141 11.82 4.01 -4.13
N LYS A 142 12.76 4.83 -4.63
CA LYS A 142 12.78 6.30 -4.45
C LYS A 142 12.12 7.06 -5.60
#